data_AF-A0A822B887-F1
#
_entry.id   AF-A0A822B887-F1
#
_cell.length_a   1.000
_cell.length_b   1.000
_cell.length_c   1.000
_cell.angle_alpha   90.00
_cell.angle_beta   90.00
_cell.angle_gamma   90.00
#
_symmetry.space_group_name_H-M   'P 1'
#
loop_
_entity.id
_entity.type
_entity.pdbx_description
1 polymer ?
#
loop_
_entity_poly.entity_id
_entity_poly.type
_entity_poly.pdbx_seq_one_letter_code
_entity_poly.pdbx_strand_id
1 'polypeptide(L)'
;MVTLKENVDVEFEDNIEEKAINEEYKIWKKNAPFLYNLVITHALEWPSLTAQWLPHVRTEEGRDYNTHRLILGTHTSDEQNHLVIASVQLPKEDLELD
;
A
#
# COMPACT_ATOMS: atom_id res chain seq x y z
N MET A 1 29.35 22.95 -20.49
CA MET A 1 28.03 23.20 -21.10
C MET A 1 27.28 21.91 -21.47
N VAL A 2 27.80 20.71 -21.15
CA VAL A 2 27.18 19.42 -21.54
C VAL A 2 26.16 18.90 -20.49
N THR A 3 26.34 19.25 -19.21
CA THR A 3 25.54 18.70 -18.09
C THR A 3 24.10 19.20 -18.00
N LEU A 4 23.77 20.36 -18.60
CA LEU A 4 22.44 20.97 -18.44
C LEU A 4 21.40 20.43 -19.42
N LYS A 5 21.80 19.88 -20.56
CA LYS A 5 20.85 19.30 -21.54
C LYS A 5 20.40 17.90 -21.13
N GLU A 6 21.34 17.04 -20.76
CA GLU A 6 21.04 15.69 -20.28
C GLU A 6 20.13 15.70 -19.04
N ASN A 7 20.37 16.61 -18.08
CA ASN A 7 19.51 16.73 -16.90
C ASN A 7 18.07 17.16 -17.25
N VAL A 8 17.91 18.04 -18.24
CA VAL A 8 16.59 18.52 -18.66
C VAL A 8 15.84 17.42 -19.41
N ASP A 9 16.52 16.68 -20.28
CA ASP A 9 15.91 15.56 -21.01
C ASP A 9 15.45 14.44 -20.07
N VAL A 10 16.22 14.13 -19.02
CA VAL A 10 15.84 13.15 -17.97
C VAL A 10 14.64 13.64 -17.15
N GLU A 11 14.64 14.90 -16.69
CA GLU A 11 13.50 15.46 -15.95
C GLU A 11 12.20 15.49 -16.78
N PHE A 12 12.30 15.69 -18.10
CA PHE A 12 11.15 15.63 -19.00
C PHE A 12 10.60 14.21 -19.17
N GLU A 13 11.48 13.20 -19.29
CA GLU A 13 11.08 11.79 -19.36
C GLU A 13 10.39 11.33 -18.06
N ASP A 14 10.97 11.65 -16.90
CA ASP A 14 10.39 11.33 -15.58
C ASP A 14 8.98 11.93 -15.41
N ASN A 15 8.76 13.15 -15.89
CA ASN A 15 7.46 13.82 -15.81
C ASN A 15 6.40 13.16 -16.72
N ILE A 16 6.80 12.62 -17.87
CA ILE A 16 5.90 11.89 -18.76
C ILE A 16 5.52 10.55 -18.11
N GLU A 17 6.49 9.84 -17.54
CA GLU A 17 6.26 8.58 -16.85
C GLU A 17 5.35 8.76 -15.64
N GLU A 18 5.60 9.76 -14.79
CA GLU A 18 4.76 10.06 -13.62
C GLU A 18 3.30 10.37 -14.02
N LYS A 19 3.10 11.07 -15.14
CA LYS A 19 1.76 11.33 -15.68
C LYS A 19 1.08 10.05 -16.14
N ALA A 20 1.79 9.18 -16.85
CA ALA A 20 1.25 7.90 -17.30
C ALA A 20 0.85 7.02 -16.11
N ILE A 21 1.72 6.88 -15.10
CA ILE A 21 1.45 6.15 -13.85
C ILE A 21 0.18 6.68 -13.18
N ASN A 22 0.04 8.01 -13.07
CA ASN A 22 -1.12 8.64 -12.45
C ASN A 22 -2.43 8.41 -13.23
N GLU A 23 -2.38 8.39 -14.57
CA GLU A 23 -3.54 8.10 -15.41
C GLU A 23 -3.99 6.64 -15.28
N GLU A 24 -3.04 5.70 -15.34
CA GLU A 24 -3.29 4.28 -15.16
C GLU A 24 -3.86 3.98 -13.77
N TYR A 25 -3.29 4.58 -12.71
CA TYR A 25 -3.79 4.43 -11.35
C TYR A 25 -5.25 4.92 -11.21
N LYS A 26 -5.61 6.03 -11.86
CA LYS A 26 -7.00 6.53 -11.86
C LYS A 26 -7.95 5.57 -12.55
N ILE A 27 -7.54 4.97 -13.66
CA ILE A 27 -8.33 3.96 -14.38
C ILE A 27 -8.51 2.72 -13.51
N TRP A 28 -7.41 2.20 -12.94
CA TRP A 28 -7.46 1.07 -12.00
C TRP A 28 -8.42 1.34 -10.84
N LYS A 29 -8.33 2.51 -10.22
CA LYS A 29 -9.17 2.89 -9.07
C LYS A 29 -10.66 2.94 -9.43
N LYS A 30 -11.02 3.40 -10.64
CA LYS A 30 -12.41 3.36 -11.13
C LYS A 30 -12.91 1.94 -11.32
N ASN A 31 -12.02 1.02 -11.72
CA ASN A 31 -12.38 -0.37 -11.99
C ASN A 31 -12.29 -1.28 -10.75
N ALA A 32 -11.62 -0.85 -9.68
CA ALA A 32 -11.37 -1.66 -8.49
C ALA A 32 -12.62 -2.33 -7.89
N PRO A 33 -13.81 -1.69 -7.79
CA PRO A 33 -15.02 -2.34 -7.29
C PRO A 33 -15.49 -3.54 -8.13
N PHE A 34 -15.13 -3.59 -9.41
CA PHE A 34 -15.46 -4.71 -10.30
C PHE A 34 -14.40 -5.82 -10.27
N LEU A 35 -13.19 -5.52 -9.77
CA LEU A 35 -12.03 -6.41 -9.81
C LEU A 35 -11.75 -7.12 -8.48
N TYR A 36 -12.10 -6.50 -7.35
CA TYR A 36 -11.74 -6.97 -6.02
C TYR A 36 -12.95 -6.95 -5.08
N ASN A 37 -13.09 -7.98 -4.27
CA ASN A 37 -14.07 -7.97 -3.17
C ASN A 37 -13.65 -7.04 -2.01
N LEU A 38 -12.34 -6.85 -1.83
CA LEU A 38 -11.77 -6.00 -0.79
C LEU A 38 -10.46 -5.37 -1.26
N VAL A 39 -10.33 -4.07 -1.07
CA VAL A 39 -9.06 -3.33 -1.23
C VAL A 39 -8.88 -2.46 -0.01
N ILE A 40 -7.75 -2.63 0.68
CA ILE A 40 -7.35 -1.79 1.80
C ILE A 40 -6.09 -1.03 1.37
N THR A 41 -6.09 0.29 1.55
CA THR A 41 -4.94 1.14 1.25
C THR A 41 -4.61 1.96 2.48
N HIS A 42 -3.34 1.97 2.86
CA HIS A 42 -2.84 2.75 3.99
C HIS A 42 -1.48 3.33 3.63
N ALA A 43 -1.33 4.65 3.80
CA ALA A 43 -0.06 5.33 3.61
C ALA A 43 0.76 5.21 4.90
N LEU A 44 1.88 4.48 4.84
CA LEU A 44 2.82 4.40 5.95
C LEU A 44 3.62 5.71 6.06
N GLU A 45 4.01 6.07 7.28
CA GLU A 45 4.88 7.21 7.53
C GLU A 45 6.26 7.02 6.88
N TRP A 46 6.81 5.81 7.01
CA TRP A 46 8.07 5.40 6.39
C TRP A 46 7.86 4.17 5.52
N PRO A 47 8.59 4.05 4.39
CA PRO A 47 8.48 2.88 3.53
C PRO A 47 8.91 1.61 4.28
N SER A 48 8.22 0.51 4.00
CA SER A 48 8.62 -0.81 4.48
C SER A 48 9.23 -1.62 3.36
N LEU A 49 10.41 -2.20 3.61
CA LEU A 49 11.08 -3.13 2.70
C LEU A 49 10.67 -4.59 2.94
N THR A 50 9.75 -4.84 3.88
CA THR A 50 9.24 -6.18 4.19
C THR A 50 7.75 -6.15 4.50
N ALA A 51 7.03 -7.21 4.18
CA ALA A 51 5.65 -7.39 4.57
C ALA A 51 5.37 -8.88 4.79
N GLN A 52 4.99 -9.27 6.01
CA GLN A 52 4.74 -10.66 6.34
C GLN A 52 3.53 -10.82 7.25
N TRP A 53 2.55 -11.62 6.82
CA TRP A 53 1.41 -12.00 7.66
C TRP A 53 1.87 -12.89 8.81
N LEU A 54 1.36 -12.62 10.00
CA LEU A 54 1.47 -13.53 11.14
C LEU A 54 0.35 -14.58 11.10
N PRO A 55 0.63 -15.83 11.50
CA PRO A 55 -0.32 -16.93 11.37
C PRO A 55 -1.51 -16.83 12.34
N HIS A 56 -1.42 -15.99 13.37
CA HIS A 56 -2.46 -15.92 14.40
C HIS A 56 -3.51 -14.86 14.05
N VAL A 57 -4.72 -15.34 13.82
CA VAL A 57 -5.93 -14.53 13.61
C VAL A 57 -6.74 -14.48 14.90
N ARG A 58 -7.20 -13.29 15.28
CA ARG A 58 -8.10 -13.10 16.42
C ARG A 58 -9.52 -12.89 15.93
N THR A 59 -10.40 -13.81 16.30
CA THR A 59 -11.84 -13.72 16.05
C THR A 59 -12.52 -13.44 17.38
N GLU A 60 -13.26 -12.33 17.45
CA GLU A 60 -14.05 -11.97 18.63
C GLU A 60 -15.53 -12.26 18.38
N GLU A 61 -16.21 -12.79 19.40
CA GLU A 61 -17.66 -12.98 19.39
C GLU A 61 -18.36 -11.61 19.37
N GLY A 62 -19.36 -11.46 18.51
CA GLY A 62 -20.12 -10.21 18.36
C GLY A 62 -19.50 -9.15 17.45
N ARG A 63 -18.31 -9.38 16.87
CA ARG A 63 -17.77 -8.54 15.78
C ARG A 63 -17.99 -9.17 14.40
N ASP A 64 -18.09 -8.34 13.38
CA ASP A 64 -18.26 -8.69 11.96
C ASP A 64 -16.93 -8.86 11.20
N TYR A 65 -15.80 -8.67 11.88
CA TYR A 65 -14.45 -8.85 11.32
C TYR A 65 -13.56 -9.77 12.15
N ASN A 66 -12.51 -10.26 11.50
CA ASN A 66 -11.35 -10.89 12.09
C ASN A 66 -10.18 -9.91 12.16
N THR A 67 -9.41 -9.95 13.24
CA THR A 67 -8.17 -9.16 13.37
C THR A 67 -6.97 -10.02 12.99
N HIS A 68 -6.35 -9.66 11.88
CA HIS A 68 -5.09 -10.21 11.40
C HIS A 68 -3.94 -9.30 11.83
N ARG A 69 -2.71 -9.84 11.81
CA ARG A 69 -1.50 -9.06 12.10
C ARG A 69 -0.49 -9.18 10.98
N LEU A 70 0.12 -8.04 10.64
CA LEU A 70 1.13 -7.93 9.59
C LEU A 70 2.41 -7.35 10.20
N ILE A 71 3.54 -8.01 9.97
CA ILE A 71 4.86 -7.48 10.28
C ILE A 71 5.32 -6.61 9.13
N LEU A 72 5.77 -5.40 9.48
CA LEU A 72 6.39 -4.41 8.62
C LEU A 72 7.68 -3.91 9.29
N GLY A 73 8.58 -3.34 8.50
CA GLY A 73 9.72 -2.57 9.00
C GLY A 73 9.58 -1.11 8.62
N THR A 74 10.34 -0.23 9.24
CA THR A 74 10.59 1.10 8.70
C THR A 74 11.90 1.10 7.92
N HIS A 75 12.02 2.00 6.95
CA HIS A 75 13.27 2.34 6.30
C HIS A 75 13.44 3.86 6.34
N THR A 76 13.99 4.34 7.45
CA THR A 76 14.31 5.74 7.73
C THR A 76 15.73 6.08 7.28
N SER A 77 15.98 7.34 6.90
CA SER A 77 17.33 7.80 6.51
C SER A 77 18.22 8.02 7.74
N ASP A 78 17.82 8.90 8.66
CA ASP A 78 18.64 9.33 9.81
C ASP A 78 17.95 9.11 11.17
N GLU A 79 16.79 8.47 11.19
CA GLU A 79 16.03 8.14 12.40
C GLU A 79 16.18 6.66 12.79
N GLN A 80 15.85 6.31 14.03
CA GLN A 80 15.86 4.92 14.48
C GLN A 80 14.81 4.10 13.72
N ASN A 81 15.23 2.96 13.16
CA ASN A 81 14.31 2.02 12.53
C ASN A 81 13.58 1.15 13.55
N HIS A 82 12.35 0.77 13.22
CA HIS A 82 11.43 0.02 14.07
C HIS A 82 10.84 -1.20 13.35
N LEU A 83 10.57 -2.24 14.13
CA LEU A 83 9.66 -3.31 13.74
C LEU A 83 8.24 -2.88 14.06
N VAL A 84 7.35 -2.94 13.06
CA VAL A 84 5.95 -2.54 13.19
C VAL A 84 5.07 -3.78 13.10
N ILE A 85 4.17 -3.97 14.07
CA ILE A 85 3.12 -4.99 14.01
C ILE A 85 1.79 -4.26 13.77
N ALA A 86 1.36 -4.23 12.51
CA ALA A 86 0.07 -3.66 12.14
C ALA A 86 -1.06 -4.64 12.44
N SER A 87 -2.20 -4.10 12.89
CA SER A 87 -3.45 -4.86 13.03
C SER A 87 -4.36 -4.55 11.85
N VAL A 88 -4.78 -5.58 11.12
CA VAL A 88 -5.64 -5.46 9.94
C VAL A 88 -6.99 -6.09 10.25
N GLN A 89 -8.06 -5.34 10.10
CA GLN A 89 -9.42 -5.84 10.28
C GLN A 89 -9.94 -6.30 8.92
N LEU A 90 -10.22 -7.59 8.79
CA LEU A 90 -10.78 -8.19 7.57
C LEU A 90 -12.21 -8.65 7.86
N PRO A 91 -13.18 -8.37 6.98
CA PRO A 91 -14.54 -8.88 7.14
C PRO A 91 -14.54 -10.41 7.22
N LYS A 92 -15.45 -10.97 8.00
CA LYS A 92 -15.65 -12.43 8.03
C LYS A 92 -16.19 -12.89 6.67
N GLU A 93 -15.79 -14.09 6.24
CA GLU A 93 -16.19 -14.66 4.93
C GLU A 93 -17.71 -14.77 4.77
N ASP A 94 -18.45 -14.89 5.89
CA ASP A 94 -19.91 -15.02 5.91
C ASP A 94 -20.67 -13.69 5.79
N LEU A 95 -19.98 -12.55 5.70
CA LEU A 95 -20.64 -11.26 5.48
C LEU A 95 -20.90 -11.10 3.99
N GLU A 96 -22.07 -11.53 3.52
CA GLU A 96 -22.54 -11.20 2.16
C GLU A 96 -22.53 -9.67 2.02
N LEU A 97 -21.76 -9.19 1.03
CA LEU A 97 -21.77 -7.79 0.64
C LEU A 97 -23.00 -7.60 -0.25
N ASP A 98 -24.05 -6.98 0.31
CA ASP A 98 -25.24 -6.53 -0.44
C ASP A 98 -24.89 -5.63 -1.64
#